data_AF-A0A7J6QXA1-F1
#
_entry.id   AF-A0A7J6QXA1-F1
#
_cell.length_a   1.000
_cell.length_b   1.000
_cell.length_c   1.000
_cell.angle_alpha   90.00
_cell.angle_beta   90.00
_cell.angle_gamma   90.00
#
_symmetry.space_group_name_H-M   'P 1'
#
loop_
_entity.id
_entity.type
_entity.pdbx_description
1 polymer ?
#
loop_
_entity_poly.entity_id
_entity_poly.type
_entity_poly.pdbx_seq_one_letter_code
_entity_poly.pdbx_strand_id
1 'polypeptide(L)'
;MPSNSTSMQDSIPFDRRLAEARRILQKYPDRVPVIVERAERSDLPEIEKKKFLVPGTMLCGEFKYIVHKHITQAAENNLADGQRGGAQGISAEQTIYLFVKKKTPRTGSMMSELYDAHKDEDGFLYLTYSAENTLGGEAVTSIRLFTSWWHKWVDGSNPEDWTRKATANFLRSQKIDPYILEQADLENWRRWFMTEVQYFAGDREKVPLRERIEKARDLAASKHQAKLDKLRRHYPLEEDE
;
A
#
# COMPACT_ATOMS: atom_id res chain seq x y z
N MET A 1 3.17 1.84 15.96
CA MET A 1 3.66 3.21 15.71
C MET A 1 3.96 3.30 14.23
N PRO A 2 3.39 4.23 13.45
CA PRO A 2 3.82 4.42 12.08
C PRO A 2 5.28 4.88 12.10
N SER A 3 6.17 4.14 11.45
CA SER A 3 7.57 4.53 11.30
C SER A 3 7.59 5.72 10.35
N ASN A 4 7.88 6.91 10.89
CA ASN A 4 7.89 8.16 10.15
C ASN A 4 9.20 8.22 9.34
N SER A 5 9.23 7.55 8.19
CA SER A 5 10.37 7.65 7.27
C SER A 5 10.34 9.03 6.60
N THR A 6 11.11 9.96 7.13
CA THR A 6 11.23 11.33 6.59
C THR A 6 11.88 11.28 5.20
N SER A 7 11.23 11.85 4.19
CA SER A 7 11.80 11.97 2.84
C SER A 7 13.00 12.93 2.84
N MET A 8 13.97 12.70 1.96
CA MET A 8 15.06 13.64 1.69
C MET A 8 14.53 15.03 1.33
N GLN A 9 13.40 15.08 0.62
CA GLN A 9 12.80 16.33 0.17
C GLN A 9 12.28 17.19 1.33
N ASP A 10 11.87 16.55 2.43
CA ASP A 10 11.38 17.21 3.65
C ASP A 10 12.53 17.60 4.59
N SER A 11 13.59 16.78 4.63
CA SER A 11 14.72 16.99 5.54
C SER A 11 15.75 18.00 5.04
N ILE A 12 15.88 18.20 3.72
CA ILE A 12 16.87 19.09 3.11
C ILE A 12 16.17 20.13 2.22
N PRO A 13 16.38 21.45 2.48
CA PRO A 13 15.83 22.51 1.63
C PRO A 13 16.26 22.39 0.17
N PHE A 14 15.37 22.79 -0.75
CA PHE A 14 15.55 22.68 -2.19
C PHE A 14 16.89 23.25 -2.68
N ASP A 15 17.26 24.45 -2.26
CA ASP A 15 18.50 25.12 -2.70
C ASP A 15 19.76 24.32 -2.36
N ARG A 16 19.74 23.60 -1.23
CA ARG A 16 20.86 22.75 -0.80
C ARG A 16 20.93 21.49 -1.65
N ARG A 17 19.80 20.86 -1.95
CA ARG A 17 19.71 19.70 -2.86
C ARG A 17 20.21 20.07 -4.25
N LEU A 18 19.72 21.17 -4.82
CA LEU A 18 20.10 21.66 -6.14
C LEU A 18 21.59 22.00 -6.23
N ALA A 19 22.13 22.69 -5.22
CA ALA A 19 23.56 23.00 -5.18
C ALA A 19 24.43 21.74 -5.07
N GLU A 20 23.97 20.74 -4.31
CA GLU A 20 24.65 19.45 -4.20
C GLU A 20 24.64 18.69 -5.53
N ALA A 21 23.48 18.51 -6.15
CA ALA A 21 23.30 17.81 -7.43
C ALA A 21 24.16 18.44 -8.53
N ARG A 22 24.16 19.77 -8.63
CA ARG A 22 25.00 20.50 -9.60
C ARG A 22 26.49 20.22 -9.40
N ARG A 23 26.97 20.25 -8.15
CA ARG A 23 28.37 20.00 -7.82
C ARG A 23 28.79 18.57 -8.18
N ILE A 24 27.96 17.57 -7.86
CA ILE A 24 28.29 16.16 -8.12
C ILE A 24 28.24 15.83 -9.62
N LEU A 25 27.30 16.40 -10.37
CA LEU A 25 27.20 16.22 -11.82
C LEU A 25 28.38 16.89 -12.56
N GLN A 26 28.82 18.06 -12.11
CA GLN A 26 30.04 18.70 -12.65
C GLN A 26 31.29 17.85 -12.40
N LYS A 27 31.37 17.20 -11.24
CA LYS A 27 32.52 16.36 -10.87
C LYS A 27 32.48 14.98 -11.55
N TYR A 28 31.29 14.44 -11.81
CA TYR A 28 31.07 13.11 -12.37
C TYR A 28 29.99 13.16 -13.45
N PRO A 29 30.30 13.65 -14.67
CA PRO A 29 29.31 13.89 -15.73
C PRO A 29 28.67 12.60 -16.25
N ASP A 30 29.39 11.48 -16.23
CA ASP A 30 28.89 10.18 -16.71
C ASP A 30 28.11 9.40 -15.63
N ARG A 31 27.78 10.05 -14.51
CA ARG A 31 27.10 9.43 -13.38
C ARG A 31 25.80 10.12 -13.02
N VAL A 32 24.87 9.30 -12.57
CA VAL A 32 23.52 9.66 -12.20
C VAL A 32 23.41 9.69 -10.67
N PRO A 33 23.02 10.83 -10.08
CA PRO A 33 22.72 10.90 -8.65
C PRO A 33 21.30 10.39 -8.37
N VAL A 34 21.21 9.31 -7.60
CA VAL A 34 19.96 8.59 -7.33
C VAL A 34 19.68 8.57 -5.83
N ILE A 35 18.45 8.87 -5.45
CA ILE A 35 17.95 8.74 -4.09
C ILE A 35 16.94 7.59 -4.05
N VAL A 36 17.15 6.64 -3.15
CA VAL A 36 16.29 5.46 -2.99
C VAL A 36 15.64 5.50 -1.62
N GLU A 37 14.31 5.54 -1.58
CA GLU A 37 13.52 5.62 -0.35
C GLU A 37 12.52 4.46 -0.26
N ARG A 38 12.13 4.10 0.97
CA ARG A 38 11.09 3.12 1.19
C ARG A 38 9.73 3.74 0.86
N ALA A 39 8.87 3.01 0.16
CA ALA A 39 7.48 3.44 -0.01
C ALA A 39 6.75 3.45 1.34
N GLU A 40 5.88 4.44 1.58
CA GLU A 40 5.19 4.65 2.87
C GLU A 40 4.43 3.43 3.40
N ARG A 41 3.91 2.59 2.49
CA ARG A 41 3.10 1.41 2.83
C ARG A 41 3.87 0.08 2.78
N SER A 42 5.17 0.13 2.55
CA SER A 42 6.02 -1.06 2.46
C SER A 42 6.41 -1.57 3.85
N ASP A 43 6.33 -2.88 4.02
CA ASP A 43 6.80 -3.62 5.20
C ASP A 43 8.30 -3.93 5.17
N LEU A 44 8.99 -3.57 4.09
CA LEU A 44 10.44 -3.73 3.95
C LEU A 44 11.21 -2.87 4.97
N PRO A 45 12.41 -3.30 5.42
CA PRO A 45 13.25 -2.48 6.27
C PRO A 45 13.76 -1.26 5.51
N GLU A 46 14.13 -0.25 6.29
CA GLU A 46 14.70 0.98 5.78
C GLU A 46 16.20 0.82 5.52
N ILE A 47 16.66 1.22 4.33
CA ILE A 47 18.09 1.22 4.01
C ILE A 47 18.79 2.43 4.64
N GLU A 48 19.95 2.20 5.26
CA GLU A 48 20.76 3.28 5.84
C GLU A 48 21.34 4.21 4.77
N LYS A 49 21.83 3.63 3.67
CA LYS A 49 22.44 4.37 2.55
C LYS A 49 21.43 4.57 1.44
N LYS A 50 20.77 5.73 1.46
CA LYS A 50 19.74 6.11 0.47
C LYS A 50 20.29 6.84 -0.77
N LYS A 51 21.52 7.37 -0.71
CA LYS A 51 22.14 8.14 -1.81
C LYS A 51 23.10 7.27 -2.60
N PHE A 52 22.93 7.23 -3.91
CA PHE A 52 23.74 6.46 -4.84
C PHE A 52 24.25 7.35 -5.97
N LEU A 53 25.46 7.04 -6.46
CA LEU A 53 26.06 7.69 -7.62
C LEU A 53 26.40 6.62 -8.66
N VAL A 54 25.47 6.41 -9.58
CA VAL A 54 25.42 5.23 -10.47
C VAL A 54 25.97 5.58 -11.84
N PRO A 55 26.75 4.71 -12.51
CA PRO A 55 27.13 4.93 -13.92
C PRO A 55 25.89 5.06 -14.80
N GLY A 56 25.87 6.03 -15.72
CA GLY A 56 24.74 6.22 -16.64
C GLY A 56 24.45 4.99 -17.51
N THR A 57 25.50 4.24 -17.88
CA THR A 57 25.44 3.02 -18.69
C THR A 57 24.93 1.78 -17.96
N MET A 58 24.79 1.82 -16.63
CA MET A 58 24.25 0.71 -15.85
C MET A 58 22.79 0.46 -16.22
N LEU A 59 22.38 -0.79 -16.33
CA LEU A 59 20.98 -1.13 -16.56
C LEU A 59 20.18 -0.99 -15.27
N CYS A 60 18.91 -0.60 -15.40
CA CYS A 60 18.00 -0.51 -14.26
C CYS A 60 17.86 -1.84 -13.51
N GLY A 61 17.92 -2.98 -14.21
CA GLY A 61 17.91 -4.31 -13.59
C GLY A 61 19.12 -4.60 -12.70
N GLU A 62 20.30 -4.15 -13.11
CA GLU A 62 21.52 -4.27 -12.32
C GLU A 62 21.43 -3.39 -11.07
N PHE A 63 20.96 -2.15 -11.24
CA PHE A 63 20.72 -1.25 -10.11
C PHE A 63 19.68 -1.80 -9.13
N LYS A 64 18.60 -2.41 -9.65
CA LYS A 64 17.58 -3.09 -8.85
C LYS A 64 18.19 -4.20 -7.98
N TYR A 65 19.11 -4.99 -8.53
CA TYR A 65 19.81 -6.03 -7.78
C TYR A 65 20.67 -5.44 -6.64
N ILE A 66 21.37 -4.32 -6.89
CA ILE A 66 22.14 -3.62 -5.86
C ILE A 66 21.23 -3.16 -4.71
N VAL A 67 20.09 -2.54 -5.03
CA VAL A 67 19.11 -2.10 -4.02
C VAL A 67 18.56 -3.31 -3.24
N HIS A 68 18.26 -4.42 -3.91
CA HIS A 68 17.80 -5.65 -3.27
C HIS A 68 18.79 -6.16 -2.22
N LYS A 69 20.09 -6.19 -2.55
CA LYS A 69 21.15 -6.57 -1.62
C LYS A 69 21.21 -5.65 -0.39
N HIS A 70 21.09 -4.34 -0.57
CA HIS A 70 21.07 -3.40 0.55
C HIS A 70 19.89 -3.61 1.49
N ILE A 71 18.72 -3.93 0.95
CA ILE A 71 17.50 -4.20 1.73
C ILE A 71 17.64 -5.51 2.52
N THR A 72 18.16 -6.57 1.89
CA THR A 72 18.45 -7.84 2.56
C THR A 72 19.45 -7.66 3.71
N GLN A 73 20.53 -6.91 3.48
CA GLN A 73 21.52 -6.60 4.52
C GLN A 73 20.92 -5.78 5.67
N ALA A 74 20.05 -4.82 5.38
CA ALA A 74 19.34 -4.06 6.40
C ALA A 74 18.43 -4.96 7.25
N ALA A 75 17.76 -5.94 6.64
CA ALA A 75 16.99 -6.95 7.37
C ALA A 75 17.88 -7.81 8.28
N GLU A 76 19.02 -8.29 7.79
CA GLU A 76 19.97 -9.10 8.57
C GLU A 76 20.53 -8.34 9.78
N ASN A 77 20.91 -7.08 9.60
CA ASN A 77 21.45 -6.25 10.68
C ASN A 77 20.42 -5.99 11.79
N ASN A 78 19.15 -5.80 11.43
CA ASN A 78 18.07 -5.60 12.40
C ASN A 78 17.77 -6.86 13.23
N LEU A 79 18.14 -8.06 12.76
CA LEU A 79 17.97 -9.32 13.48
C LEU A 79 19.07 -9.57 14.53
N ALA A 80 20.23 -8.91 14.40
CA ALA A 80 21.36 -9.09 15.31
C ALA A 80 21.17 -8.40 16.67
N ASP A 81 20.23 -7.44 16.76
CA ASP A 81 19.96 -6.65 17.96
C ASP A 81 18.92 -7.34 18.88
N GLY A 82 19.30 -8.52 19.41
CA GLY A 82 18.88 -9.06 20.71
C GLY A 82 17.41 -9.40 21.02
N GLN A 83 16.40 -8.97 20.26
CA GLN A 83 14.99 -9.17 20.63
C GLN A 83 14.30 -10.22 19.75
N ARG A 84 14.36 -11.48 20.21
CA ARG A 84 13.62 -12.62 19.65
C ARG A 84 12.11 -12.39 19.80
N GLY A 85 11.50 -11.76 18.80
CA GLY A 85 10.05 -11.58 18.76
C GLY A 85 9.55 -10.74 17.60
N GLY A 86 9.56 -11.30 16.38
CA GLY A 86 8.51 -10.98 15.40
C GLY A 86 8.86 -10.15 14.16
N ALA A 87 10.13 -9.88 13.83
CA ALA A 87 10.48 -9.32 12.52
C ALA A 87 10.87 -10.46 11.57
N GLN A 88 9.96 -10.78 10.65
CA GLN A 88 10.14 -11.73 9.56
C GLN A 88 11.37 -11.31 8.75
N GLY A 89 12.46 -12.08 8.83
CA GLY A 89 13.61 -11.87 7.95
C GLY A 89 13.14 -11.89 6.51
N ILE A 90 13.60 -10.93 5.70
CA ILE A 90 13.32 -10.94 4.27
C ILE A 90 13.93 -12.22 3.71
N SER A 91 13.09 -13.16 3.29
CA SER A 91 13.57 -14.31 2.55
C SER A 91 14.26 -13.80 1.28
N ALA A 92 15.38 -14.40 0.89
CA ALA A 92 16.02 -14.10 -0.39
C ALA A 92 15.05 -14.21 -1.60
N GLU A 93 13.93 -14.91 -1.41
CA GLU A 93 12.83 -15.09 -2.36
C GLU A 93 11.83 -13.92 -2.42
N GLN A 94 11.86 -12.98 -1.45
CA GLN A 94 10.94 -11.85 -1.44
C GLN A 94 11.26 -10.89 -2.59
N THR A 95 10.27 -10.68 -3.45
CA THR A 95 10.40 -9.82 -4.63
C THR A 95 10.31 -8.36 -4.21
N ILE A 96 11.30 -7.56 -4.60
CA ILE A 96 11.32 -6.11 -4.38
C ILE A 96 11.02 -5.41 -5.70
N TYR A 97 10.15 -4.42 -5.65
CA TYR A 97 9.78 -3.59 -6.78
C TYR A 97 10.38 -2.20 -6.61
N LEU A 98 10.88 -1.63 -7.70
CA LEU A 98 11.33 -0.24 -7.77
C LEU A 98 10.31 0.58 -8.55
N PHE A 99 10.12 1.82 -8.14
CA PHE A 99 9.25 2.76 -8.81
C PHE A 99 9.94 4.11 -8.99
N VAL A 100 9.69 4.73 -10.13
CA VAL A 100 10.06 6.10 -10.46
C VAL A 100 8.77 6.86 -10.78
N LYS A 101 8.50 7.98 -10.08
CA LYS A 101 7.24 8.75 -10.25
C LYS A 101 5.98 7.86 -10.31
N LYS A 102 5.88 6.86 -9.42
CA LYS A 102 4.76 5.87 -9.37
C LYS A 102 4.65 4.97 -10.61
N LYS A 103 5.75 4.69 -11.31
CA LYS A 103 5.80 3.75 -12.44
C LYS A 103 6.97 2.79 -12.28
N THR A 104 6.80 1.54 -12.69
CA THR A 104 7.88 0.57 -12.67
C THR A 104 8.82 0.85 -13.85
N PRO A 105 10.11 1.17 -13.61
CA PRO A 105 11.07 1.39 -14.69
C PRO A 105 11.32 0.09 -15.47
N ARG A 106 11.59 0.21 -16.76
CA ARG A 106 11.96 -0.95 -17.59
C ARG A 106 13.32 -1.48 -17.17
N THR A 107 13.40 -2.78 -16.85
CA THR A 107 14.64 -3.45 -16.41
C THR A 107 15.80 -3.28 -17.40
N GLY A 108 15.51 -3.25 -18.70
CA GLY A 108 16.50 -3.10 -19.77
C GLY A 108 16.88 -1.66 -20.13
N SER A 109 16.28 -0.65 -19.50
CA SER A 109 16.64 0.76 -19.73
C SER A 109 17.91 1.13 -18.97
N MET A 110 18.70 2.04 -19.54
CA MET A 110 19.88 2.58 -18.87
C MET A 110 19.48 3.57 -17.77
N MET A 111 20.32 3.69 -16.73
CA MET A 111 20.09 4.65 -15.65
C MET A 111 20.13 6.11 -16.15
N SER A 112 20.91 6.41 -17.19
CA SER A 112 20.89 7.73 -17.86
C SER A 112 19.54 8.03 -18.51
N GLU A 113 18.96 7.08 -19.24
CA GLU A 113 17.64 7.24 -19.86
C GLU A 113 16.54 7.47 -18.82
N LEU A 114 16.59 6.73 -17.70
CA LEU A 114 15.67 6.92 -16.59
C LEU A 114 15.84 8.30 -15.95
N TYR A 115 17.08 8.75 -15.78
CA TYR A 115 17.40 10.06 -15.24
C TYR A 115 16.87 11.18 -16.13
N ASP A 116 17.14 11.13 -17.43
CA ASP A 116 16.72 12.19 -18.36
C ASP A 116 15.19 12.31 -18.45
N ALA A 117 14.49 11.17 -18.37
CA ALA A 117 13.04 11.15 -18.41
C ALA A 117 12.36 11.52 -17.08
N HIS A 118 13.00 11.24 -15.93
CA HIS A 118 12.31 11.28 -14.63
C HIS A 118 13.05 11.98 -13.50
N LYS A 119 14.18 12.65 -13.73
CA LYS A 119 14.82 13.49 -12.71
C LYS A 119 13.85 14.55 -12.18
N ASP A 120 14.11 14.97 -10.97
CA ASP A 120 13.42 16.06 -10.29
C ASP A 120 14.11 17.41 -10.59
N GLU A 121 13.47 18.52 -10.24
CA GLU A 121 13.98 19.87 -10.49
C GLU A 121 15.25 20.17 -9.68
N ASP A 122 15.44 19.46 -8.57
CA ASP A 122 16.65 19.55 -7.77
C ASP A 122 17.86 18.82 -8.37
N GLY A 123 17.68 18.08 -9.47
CA GLY A 123 18.76 17.37 -10.16
C GLY A 123 19.04 15.95 -9.66
N PHE A 124 18.26 15.40 -8.73
CA PHE A 124 18.31 14.00 -8.33
C PHE A 124 17.24 13.15 -9.04
N LEU A 125 17.51 11.85 -9.18
CA LEU A 125 16.48 10.85 -9.54
C LEU A 125 15.98 10.16 -8.28
N TYR A 126 14.68 10.28 -8.03
CA TYR A 126 14.02 9.66 -6.89
C TYR A 126 13.39 8.33 -7.28
N LEU A 127 13.79 7.29 -6.56
CA LEU A 127 13.24 5.95 -6.67
C LEU A 127 12.67 5.50 -5.34
N THR A 128 11.54 4.81 -5.38
CA THR A 128 10.92 4.21 -4.20
C THR A 128 10.90 2.70 -4.32
N TYR A 129 11.12 1.97 -3.23
CA TYR A 129 11.03 0.51 -3.22
C TYR A 129 9.88 -0.02 -2.35
N SER A 130 9.27 -1.14 -2.77
CA SER A 130 8.17 -1.82 -2.08
C SER A 130 8.24 -3.34 -2.26
N ALA A 131 7.65 -4.10 -1.33
CA ALA A 131 7.39 -5.53 -1.51
C ALA A 131 6.22 -5.81 -2.47
N GLU A 132 5.36 -4.81 -2.72
CA GLU A 132 4.19 -4.93 -3.59
C GLU A 132 4.39 -4.19 -4.93
N ASN A 133 3.90 -4.76 -6.03
CA ASN A 133 3.95 -4.19 -7.39
C ASN A 133 2.83 -3.16 -7.68
N THR A 134 2.12 -2.67 -6.67
CA THR A 134 0.81 -2.03 -6.82
C THR A 134 0.84 -0.51 -7.00
N LEU A 135 2.02 0.11 -7.10
CA LEU A 135 2.16 1.57 -7.15
C LEU A 135 2.14 2.17 -8.57
N GLY A 136 1.77 1.39 -9.59
CA GLY A 136 1.89 1.72 -11.02
C GLY A 136 0.71 2.37 -11.72
N GLY A 137 -0.33 2.83 -11.01
CA GLY A 137 -1.51 3.47 -11.60
C GLY A 137 -1.71 4.89 -11.08
N GLU A 138 -1.83 5.87 -11.97
CA GLU A 138 -2.43 7.16 -11.65
C GLU A 138 -3.72 6.91 -10.89
N ALA A 139 -3.89 7.58 -9.74
CA ALA A 139 -5.08 7.71 -8.91
C ALA A 139 -6.38 7.01 -9.39
N VAL A 140 -6.34 5.68 -9.50
CA VAL A 140 -7.49 4.82 -9.39
C VAL A 140 -7.34 4.25 -8.01
N THR A 141 -8.18 4.77 -7.10
CA THR A 141 -8.41 4.25 -5.75
C THR A 141 -8.19 2.75 -5.75
N SER A 142 -7.16 2.32 -5.02
CA SER A 142 -6.67 0.95 -4.91
C SER A 142 -7.78 -0.09 -5.01
N ILE A 143 -8.06 -0.53 -6.23
CA ILE A 143 -8.84 -1.74 -6.47
C ILE A 143 -7.84 -2.85 -6.15
N ARG A 144 -7.90 -3.33 -4.91
CA ARG A 144 -7.16 -4.48 -4.37
C ARG A 144 -7.66 -5.77 -5.01
N LEU A 145 -7.68 -5.82 -6.34
CA LEU A 145 -7.88 -7.08 -7.03
C LEU A 145 -6.61 -7.90 -6.84
N PHE A 146 -6.81 -9.10 -6.27
CA PHE A 146 -5.87 -10.22 -6.28
C PHE A 146 -4.90 -10.39 -5.07
N THR A 147 -5.44 -10.50 -3.84
CA THR A 147 -4.81 -11.40 -2.84
C THR A 147 -5.87 -12.29 -2.19
N SER A 148 -5.66 -13.61 -2.20
CA SER A 148 -6.54 -14.61 -1.56
C SER A 148 -6.82 -14.29 -0.09
N TRP A 149 -5.90 -13.58 0.58
CA TRP A 149 -6.04 -13.15 1.98
C TRP A 149 -7.07 -12.05 2.19
N TRP A 150 -7.19 -11.07 1.29
CA TRP A 150 -8.16 -9.97 1.45
C TRP A 150 -9.61 -10.45 1.28
N HIS A 151 -9.88 -11.28 0.28
CA HIS A 151 -11.20 -11.93 0.14
C HIS A 151 -11.53 -12.78 1.38
N LYS A 152 -10.54 -13.55 1.84
CA LYS A 152 -10.63 -14.32 3.09
C LYS A 152 -10.90 -13.47 4.33
N TRP A 153 -10.39 -12.25 4.39
CA TRP A 153 -10.61 -11.31 5.48
C TRP A 153 -12.01 -10.65 5.41
N VAL A 154 -12.43 -10.23 4.20
CA VAL A 154 -13.74 -9.61 3.95
C VAL A 154 -14.89 -10.63 4.13
N ASP A 155 -14.71 -11.86 3.67
CA ASP A 155 -15.73 -12.93 3.77
C ASP A 155 -15.73 -13.65 5.12
N GLY A 156 -14.73 -13.41 5.97
CA GLY A 156 -14.54 -14.08 7.24
C GLY A 156 -14.09 -15.54 7.07
N SER A 157 -12.78 -15.77 7.16
CA SER A 157 -12.20 -17.13 7.09
C SER A 157 -12.26 -17.93 8.39
N ASN A 158 -12.57 -17.27 9.51
CA ASN A 158 -12.69 -17.90 10.82
C ASN A 158 -14.18 -18.18 11.11
N PRO A 159 -14.57 -19.38 11.62
CA PRO A 159 -15.95 -19.69 12.00
C PRO A 159 -16.56 -18.69 13.02
N GLU A 160 -15.73 -17.96 13.76
CA GLU A 160 -16.15 -16.96 14.74
C GLU A 160 -16.39 -15.56 14.16
N ASP A 161 -16.06 -15.31 12.89
CA ASP A 161 -16.11 -13.97 12.29
C ASP A 161 -17.33 -13.74 11.38
N TRP A 162 -18.48 -14.25 11.82
CA TRP A 162 -19.78 -14.09 11.14
C TRP A 162 -20.15 -12.61 10.93
N THR A 163 -19.60 -11.71 11.75
CA THR A 163 -19.86 -10.26 11.70
C THR A 163 -19.30 -9.60 10.44
N ARG A 164 -18.10 -9.99 9.98
CA ARG A 164 -17.51 -9.50 8.72
C ARG A 164 -18.31 -10.03 7.52
N LYS A 165 -18.62 -11.33 7.55
CA LYS A 165 -19.46 -11.97 6.53
C LYS A 165 -20.85 -11.33 6.41
N ALA A 166 -21.50 -11.02 7.53
CA ALA A 166 -22.80 -10.35 7.53
C ALA A 166 -22.72 -8.92 6.95
N THR A 167 -21.66 -8.18 7.28
CA THR A 167 -21.41 -6.84 6.75
C THR A 167 -21.13 -6.87 5.24
N ALA A 168 -20.28 -7.79 4.77
CA ALA A 168 -19.98 -7.98 3.36
C ALA A 168 -21.23 -8.37 2.54
N ASN A 169 -22.05 -9.29 3.07
CA ASN A 169 -23.32 -9.68 2.42
C ASN A 169 -24.34 -8.54 2.38
N PHE A 170 -24.38 -7.68 3.40
CA PHE A 170 -25.18 -6.47 3.38
C PHE A 170 -24.72 -5.53 2.25
N LEU A 171 -23.43 -5.22 2.16
CA LEU A 171 -22.89 -4.35 1.11
C LEU A 171 -23.16 -4.90 -0.30
N ARG A 172 -22.98 -6.21 -0.50
CA ARG A 172 -23.33 -6.89 -1.77
C ARG A 172 -24.81 -6.74 -2.13
N SER A 173 -25.72 -6.88 -1.16
CA SER A 173 -27.16 -6.66 -1.44
C SER A 173 -27.49 -5.22 -1.79
N GLN A 174 -26.63 -4.28 -1.43
CA GLN A 174 -26.74 -2.88 -1.83
C GLN A 174 -26.01 -2.60 -3.16
N LYS A 175 -25.57 -3.63 -3.90
CA LYS A 175 -24.80 -3.53 -5.16
C LYS A 175 -23.46 -2.79 -4.99
N ILE A 176 -22.84 -2.93 -3.82
CA ILE A 176 -21.53 -2.39 -3.51
C ILE A 176 -20.57 -3.56 -3.36
N ASP A 177 -19.45 -3.52 -4.07
CA ASP A 177 -18.41 -4.53 -3.90
C ASP A 177 -17.62 -4.25 -2.60
N PRO A 178 -17.68 -5.17 -1.61
CA PRO A 178 -16.95 -4.98 -0.36
C PRO A 178 -15.43 -5.14 -0.50
N TYR A 179 -14.93 -5.76 -1.57
CA TYR A 179 -13.49 -5.98 -1.75
C TYR A 179 -12.73 -4.73 -2.19
N ILE A 180 -13.44 -3.75 -2.74
CA ILE A 180 -12.88 -2.48 -3.22
C ILE A 180 -13.02 -1.32 -2.21
N LEU A 181 -13.68 -1.58 -1.06
CA LEU A 181 -13.79 -0.61 0.03
C LEU A 181 -12.52 -0.58 0.89
N GLU A 182 -12.18 0.61 1.42
CA GLU A 182 -11.08 0.73 2.38
C GLU A 182 -11.38 -0.03 3.68
N GLN A 183 -10.34 -0.61 4.30
CA GLN A 183 -10.49 -1.38 5.54
C GLN A 183 -11.13 -0.57 6.67
N ALA A 184 -10.83 0.73 6.76
CA ALA A 184 -11.42 1.63 7.75
C ALA A 184 -12.94 1.79 7.53
N ASP A 185 -13.37 1.92 6.28
CA ASP A 185 -14.79 2.01 5.94
C ASP A 185 -15.52 0.71 6.21
N LEU A 186 -14.94 -0.44 5.85
CA LEU A 186 -15.49 -1.75 6.18
C LEU A 186 -15.63 -1.96 7.69
N GLU A 187 -14.63 -1.57 8.48
CA GLU A 187 -14.67 -1.71 9.94
C GLU A 187 -15.68 -0.72 10.56
N ASN A 188 -15.84 0.48 9.99
CA ASN A 188 -16.88 1.43 10.40
C ASN A 188 -18.28 0.87 10.12
N TRP A 189 -18.50 0.31 8.93
CA TRP A 189 -19.74 -0.37 8.57
C TRP A 189 -20.01 -1.56 9.49
N ARG A 190 -19.00 -2.37 9.78
CA ARG A 190 -19.09 -3.51 10.70
C ARG A 190 -19.47 -3.05 12.11
N ARG A 191 -18.78 -2.06 12.67
CA ARG A 191 -19.08 -1.53 14.02
C ARG A 191 -20.52 -1.04 14.09
N TRP A 192 -20.93 -0.25 13.11
CA TRP A 192 -22.30 0.27 13.07
C TRP A 192 -23.34 -0.85 12.90
N PHE A 193 -23.12 -1.78 11.96
CA PHE A 193 -24.01 -2.91 11.73
C PHE A 193 -24.14 -3.78 12.98
N MET A 194 -23.03 -3.99 13.70
CA MET A 194 -23.02 -4.71 14.97
C MET A 194 -23.73 -3.95 16.08
N THR A 195 -23.60 -2.63 16.15
CA THR A 195 -24.40 -1.80 17.08
C THR A 195 -25.89 -2.00 16.82
N GLU A 196 -26.34 -2.00 15.56
CA GLU A 196 -27.77 -2.18 15.29
C GLU A 196 -28.26 -3.61 15.56
N VAL A 197 -27.45 -4.62 15.24
CA VAL A 197 -27.75 -6.02 15.62
C VAL A 197 -27.79 -6.18 17.14
N GLN A 198 -26.93 -5.49 17.89
CA GLN A 198 -26.81 -5.63 19.35
C GLN A 198 -27.87 -4.84 20.12
N TYR A 199 -28.27 -3.65 19.66
CA TYR A 199 -29.10 -2.70 20.41
C TYR A 199 -30.51 -2.50 19.84
N PHE A 200 -30.71 -2.64 18.54
CA PHE A 200 -31.95 -2.22 17.88
C PHE A 200 -32.75 -3.36 17.24
N ALA A 201 -32.16 -4.54 17.12
CA ALA A 201 -32.78 -5.71 16.49
C ALA A 201 -33.65 -6.56 17.44
N GLY A 202 -33.94 -6.09 18.66
CA GLY A 202 -34.82 -6.75 19.62
C GLY A 202 -34.12 -7.53 20.74
N ASP A 203 -34.93 -8.11 21.63
CA ASP A 203 -34.51 -8.81 22.85
C ASP A 203 -33.62 -10.03 22.54
N ARG A 204 -32.40 -10.05 23.09
CA ARG A 204 -31.34 -11.04 22.76
C ARG A 204 -31.75 -12.48 23.05
N GLU A 205 -32.64 -12.69 24.02
CA GLU A 205 -33.08 -14.02 24.46
C GLU A 205 -34.25 -14.57 23.64
N LYS A 206 -35.05 -13.70 23.01
CA LYS A 206 -36.32 -14.11 22.35
C LYS A 206 -36.22 -14.17 20.84
N VAL A 207 -35.33 -13.38 20.23
CA VAL A 207 -35.24 -13.24 18.77
C VAL A 207 -33.97 -13.93 18.25
N PRO A 208 -34.09 -14.93 17.36
CA PRO A 208 -32.94 -15.60 16.75
C PRO A 208 -32.01 -14.62 16.04
N LEU A 209 -30.69 -14.89 16.07
CA LEU A 209 -29.67 -14.04 15.46
C LEU A 209 -29.94 -13.71 13.99
N ARG A 210 -30.50 -14.66 13.23
CA ARG A 210 -30.81 -14.49 11.80
C ARG A 210 -31.83 -13.39 11.55
N GLU A 211 -32.91 -13.37 12.33
CA GLU A 211 -33.96 -12.34 12.23
C GLU A 211 -33.43 -10.96 12.67
N ARG A 212 -32.50 -10.95 13.63
CA ARG A 212 -31.84 -9.73 14.07
C ARG A 212 -30.93 -9.12 13.01
N ILE A 213 -30.22 -9.96 12.26
CA ILE A 213 -29.40 -9.55 11.12
C ILE A 213 -30.29 -8.95 10.01
N GLU A 214 -31.44 -9.56 9.74
CA GLU A 214 -32.38 -9.08 8.71
C GLU A 214 -32.94 -7.69 9.06
N LYS A 215 -33.45 -7.50 10.28
CA LYS A 215 -33.90 -6.18 10.77
C LYS A 215 -32.80 -5.13 10.72
N ALA A 216 -31.57 -5.50 11.06
CA ALA A 216 -30.44 -4.58 11.00
C ALA A 216 -30.11 -4.17 9.55
N ARG A 217 -30.28 -5.06 8.56
CA ARG A 217 -30.08 -4.73 7.12
C ARG A 217 -31.11 -3.73 6.63
N ASP A 218 -32.38 -3.91 6.97
CA ASP A 218 -33.45 -3.00 6.53
C ASP A 218 -33.25 -1.60 7.14
N LEU A 219 -32.91 -1.55 8.43
CA LEU A 219 -32.58 -0.30 9.11
C LEU A 219 -31.34 0.38 8.50
N ALA A 220 -30.33 -0.41 8.13
CA ALA A 220 -29.11 0.08 7.48
C ALA A 220 -29.36 0.68 6.11
N ALA A 221 -30.18 0.03 5.30
CA ALA A 221 -30.56 0.52 3.98
C ALA A 221 -31.29 1.86 4.11
N SER A 222 -32.26 1.96 5.02
CA SER A 222 -33.03 3.20 5.22
C SER A 222 -32.19 4.35 5.81
N LYS A 223 -31.41 4.09 6.86
CA LYS A 223 -30.71 5.14 7.64
C LYS A 223 -29.46 5.68 6.94
N HIS A 224 -28.78 4.88 6.13
CA HIS A 224 -27.54 5.26 5.44
C HIS A 224 -27.69 5.39 3.93
N GLN A 225 -28.91 5.57 3.42
CA GLN A 225 -29.22 5.64 1.99
C GLN A 225 -28.29 6.59 1.22
N ALA A 226 -28.07 7.81 1.71
CA ALA A 226 -27.20 8.79 1.06
C ALA A 226 -25.72 8.35 0.99
N LYS A 227 -25.24 7.66 2.04
CA LYS A 227 -23.87 7.12 2.08
C LYS A 227 -23.74 5.91 1.15
N LEU A 228 -24.74 5.04 1.12
CA LEU A 228 -24.82 3.91 0.20
C LEU A 228 -24.86 4.37 -1.26
N ASP A 229 -25.62 5.42 -1.58
CA ASP A 229 -25.70 5.96 -2.95
C ASP A 229 -24.38 6.60 -3.38
N LYS A 230 -23.66 7.26 -2.46
CA LYS A 230 -22.29 7.72 -2.74
C LYS A 230 -21.36 6.55 -3.02
N LEU A 231 -21.42 5.49 -2.22
CA LEU A 231 -20.58 4.31 -2.39
C LEU A 231 -20.90 3.57 -3.69
N ARG A 232 -22.17 3.38 -4.05
CA ARG A 232 -22.59 2.76 -5.32
C ARG A 232 -22.01 3.45 -6.55
N ARG A 233 -21.94 4.79 -6.54
CA ARG A 233 -21.38 5.57 -7.65
C ARG A 233 -19.87 5.38 -7.82
N HIS A 234 -19.17 5.09 -6.74
CA HIS A 234 -17.70 4.97 -6.74
C HIS A 234 -17.23 3.51 -6.75
N TYR A 235 -18.08 2.58 -6.30
CA TYR A 235 -17.75 1.18 -6.03
C TYR A 235 -18.89 0.22 -6.45
N PRO A 236 -19.30 0.22 -7.73
CA PRO A 236 -20.34 -0.68 -8.21
C PRO A 236 -19.85 -2.14 -8.16
N LEU A 237 -20.72 -3.06 -7.76
CA LEU A 237 -20.49 -4.49 -7.96
C LEU A 237 -20.76 -4.81 -9.43
N GLU A 238 -19.73 -5.20 -10.19
CA GLU A 238 -19.90 -5.67 -11.59
C GLU A 238 -20.84 -6.88 -11.60
N GLU A 239 -21.87 -6.82 -12.45
CA GLU A 239 -22.73 -7.99 -12.69
C GLU A 239 -22.00 -8.87 -13.70
N ASP A 240 -21.63 -10.09 -13.30
CA ASP A 240 -21.18 -11.11 -14.23
C ASP A 240 -22.32 -11.39 -15.23
N GLU A 241 -22.17 -10.97 -16.48
CA GLU A 241 -22.99 -11.41 -17.63
C GLU A 241 -22.75 -12.89 -17.96
#